data_AF-A0A2E7TWU9-F1
#
_entry.id   AF-A0A2E7TWU9-F1
#
_cell.length_a   1.000
_cell.length_b   1.000
_cell.length_c   1.000
_cell.angle_alpha   90.00
_cell.angle_beta   90.00
_cell.angle_gamma   90.00
#
_symmetry.space_group_name_H-M   'P 1'
#
loop_
_entity.id
_entity.type
_entity.pdbx_description
1 polymer ?
#
loop_
_entity_poly.entity_id
_entity_poly.type
_entity_poly.pdbx_seq_one_letter_code
_entity_poly.pdbx_strand_id
1 'polypeptide(L)'
;MGIDQGRTNSFGIVAILCRSIRRSTLGIRPVKSPYAYIAIEGNIGAGKTTFAAWLAEHLGGDLLLEQFQENPFLEKFYADPERFALSVELAFVSHRYRQLRERLGARNLFRQLLISDYSFVKSQIFAKANLPAEEFRLFQTMFKLMDAQIAKPEVVAILDPNAEKIRQQIKKRGRSYEQDMPQAYLDKIAYHYQRHYRYARGSRILWIDTSDLDFVKRKSDAERLTELILAPRKPGVYELKA
;
A
#
# COMPACT_ATOMS: atom_id res chain seq x y z
N MET A 1 7.69 53.36 13.80
CA MET A 1 6.37 52.78 13.49
C MET A 1 6.57 51.68 12.45
N GLY A 2 6.06 50.49 12.72
CA GLY A 2 6.18 49.31 11.85
C GLY A 2 6.95 48.18 12.53
N ILE A 3 6.19 47.24 13.10
CA ILE A 3 6.61 46.12 13.95
C ILE A 3 6.88 44.89 13.07
N ASP A 4 7.82 44.06 13.52
CA ASP A 4 8.10 42.68 13.11
C ASP A 4 6.85 41.77 13.06
N GLN A 5 6.89 40.70 12.26
CA GLN A 5 6.34 39.35 12.55
C GLN A 5 6.33 38.46 11.29
N GLY A 6 7.25 37.49 11.28
CA GLY A 6 6.87 36.08 11.14
C GLY A 6 6.57 35.51 9.75
N ARG A 7 7.61 35.20 8.96
CA ARG A 7 7.54 34.09 7.99
C ARG A 7 7.76 32.77 8.73
N THR A 8 6.69 32.12 9.14
CA THR A 8 6.71 30.73 9.60
C THR A 8 6.61 29.77 8.42
N ASN A 9 7.66 28.97 8.24
CA ASN A 9 7.75 27.82 7.35
C ASN A 9 6.60 26.83 7.57
N SER A 10 5.87 26.48 6.50
CA SER A 10 5.00 25.29 6.48
C SER A 10 5.70 24.13 5.75
N PHE A 11 6.86 23.73 6.29
CA PHE A 11 7.49 22.43 6.04
C PHE A 11 7.31 21.58 7.30
N GLY A 12 6.20 20.86 7.38
CA GLY A 12 5.91 19.89 8.44
C GLY A 12 4.66 19.15 8.02
N ILE A 13 4.74 17.93 7.50
CA ILE A 13 4.66 16.72 8.34
C ILE A 13 5.25 15.47 7.64
N VAL A 14 5.90 15.58 6.47
CA VAL A 14 6.38 14.40 5.70
C VAL A 14 7.91 14.18 5.77
N ALA A 15 8.67 15.04 6.45
CA ALA A 15 10.15 15.00 6.42
C ALA A 15 10.84 14.52 7.72
N ILE A 16 10.14 13.91 8.67
CA ILE A 16 10.75 13.38 9.91
C ILE A 16 10.51 11.88 10.00
N LEU A 17 11.23 11.10 9.18
CA LEU A 17 11.65 9.74 9.56
C LEU A 17 12.84 9.21 8.75
N CYS A 18 13.65 10.10 8.16
CA CYS A 18 14.80 9.68 7.34
C CYS A 18 16.03 10.54 7.61
N ARG A 19 16.50 10.57 8.87
CA ARG A 19 17.85 11.00 9.23
C ARG A 19 18.39 10.22 10.44
N SER A 20 19.36 9.36 10.15
CA SER A 20 20.46 8.91 11.02
C SER A 20 20.13 8.56 12.47
N ILE A 21 19.84 7.27 12.74
CA ILE A 21 20.07 6.66 14.05
C ILE A 21 21.17 5.62 13.88
N ARG A 22 22.30 5.87 14.56
CA ARG A 22 23.43 4.94 14.68
C ARG A 22 22.93 3.62 15.27
N ARG A 23 23.42 2.52 14.71
CA ARG A 23 23.27 1.15 15.24
C ARG A 23 23.63 1.13 16.74
N SER A 24 22.63 1.01 17.60
CA SER A 24 22.80 0.47 18.94
C SER A 24 22.31 -0.97 18.93
N THR A 25 23.27 -1.90 18.89
CA THR A 25 23.07 -3.34 19.04
C THR A 25 22.48 -3.67 20.40
N LEU A 26 21.23 -4.10 20.42
CA LEU A 26 20.64 -4.88 21.51
C LEU A 26 20.03 -6.15 20.91
N GLY A 27 20.83 -7.21 20.90
CA GLY A 27 20.45 -8.60 21.19
C GLY A 27 19.33 -9.33 20.43
N ILE A 28 18.60 -8.72 19.49
CA ILE A 28 17.54 -9.40 18.75
C ILE A 28 18.14 -9.87 17.42
N ARG A 29 18.28 -11.19 17.24
CA ARG A 29 18.57 -11.73 15.89
C ARG A 29 17.42 -11.27 14.98
N PRO A 30 17.69 -10.55 13.88
CA PRO A 30 16.63 -10.12 12.98
C PRO A 30 15.92 -11.37 12.46
N VAL A 31 14.59 -11.40 12.62
CA VAL A 31 13.76 -12.43 12.01
C VAL A 31 14.03 -12.36 10.51
N LYS A 32 14.59 -13.43 9.94
CA LYS A 32 14.86 -13.47 8.50
C LYS A 32 13.57 -13.81 7.77
N SER A 33 13.17 -12.96 6.84
CA SER A 33 12.10 -13.28 5.92
C SER A 33 12.51 -14.43 4.99
N PRO A 34 11.67 -15.46 4.78
CA PRO A 34 11.87 -16.46 3.73
C PRO A 34 11.52 -15.91 2.33
N TYR A 35 10.94 -14.70 2.26
CA TYR A 35 10.50 -14.04 1.04
C TYR A 35 11.40 -12.84 0.74
N ALA A 36 11.72 -12.63 -0.54
CA ALA A 36 12.45 -11.47 -1.03
C ALA A 36 11.53 -10.30 -1.37
N TYR A 37 10.24 -10.53 -1.63
CA TYR A 37 9.29 -9.47 -1.95
C TYR A 37 7.90 -9.72 -1.32
N ILE A 38 7.51 -8.82 -0.42
CA ILE A 38 6.22 -8.82 0.28
C ILE A 38 5.48 -7.52 -0.06
N ALA A 39 4.23 -7.64 -0.53
CA ALA A 39 3.34 -6.50 -0.72
C ALA A 39 2.24 -6.49 0.35
N ILE A 40 2.06 -5.35 1.01
CA ILE A 40 0.96 -5.09 1.93
C ILE A 40 -0.16 -4.39 1.15
N GLU A 41 -1.33 -5.00 1.13
CA GLU A 41 -2.52 -4.58 0.39
C GLU A 41 -3.70 -4.36 1.32
N GLY A 42 -4.81 -3.86 0.79
CA GLY A 42 -6.03 -3.57 1.56
C GLY A 42 -6.66 -2.23 1.20
N ASN A 43 -7.88 -2.02 1.70
CA ASN A 43 -8.69 -0.85 1.35
C ASN A 43 -8.05 0.48 1.82
N ILE A 44 -8.58 1.60 1.35
CA ILE A 44 -8.23 2.94 1.84
C ILE A 44 -8.49 2.96 3.36
N GLY A 45 -7.54 3.47 4.15
CA GLY A 45 -7.63 3.44 5.61
C GLY A 45 -7.24 2.13 6.29
N ALA A 46 -6.87 1.06 5.57
CA ALA A 46 -6.53 -0.24 6.18
C ALA A 46 -5.20 -0.28 6.98
N GLY A 47 -4.42 0.80 7.02
CA GLY A 47 -3.16 0.87 7.77
C GLY A 47 -1.92 0.29 7.07
N LYS A 48 -2.00 0.03 5.76
CA LYS A 48 -0.92 -0.53 4.92
C LYS A 48 0.44 0.15 5.10
N THR A 49 0.51 1.46 4.85
CA THR A 49 1.76 2.25 4.90
C THR A 49 2.44 2.14 6.26
N THR A 50 1.66 2.22 7.33
CA THR A 50 2.14 2.11 8.71
C THR A 50 2.72 0.73 8.99
N PHE A 51 2.00 -0.34 8.63
CA PHE A 51 2.49 -1.70 8.86
C PHE A 51 3.68 -2.04 7.95
N ALA A 52 3.66 -1.65 6.67
CA ALA A 52 4.77 -1.86 5.74
C ALA A 52 6.06 -1.19 6.23
N ALA A 53 5.98 0.05 6.73
CA ALA A 53 7.11 0.76 7.30
C ALA A 53 7.68 0.05 8.53
N TRP A 54 6.80 -0.36 9.45
CA TRP A 54 7.19 -1.11 10.64
C TRP A 54 7.85 -2.45 10.26
N LEU A 55 7.27 -3.19 9.31
CA LEU A 55 7.75 -4.49 8.87
C LEU A 55 9.13 -4.39 8.20
N ALA A 56 9.33 -3.37 7.37
CA ALA A 56 10.62 -3.12 6.72
C ALA A 56 11.73 -2.85 7.74
N GLU A 57 11.45 -2.01 8.74
CA GLU A 57 12.38 -1.75 9.85
C GLU A 57 12.66 -3.03 10.65
N HIS A 58 11.60 -3.77 11.01
CA HIS A 58 11.70 -4.98 11.82
C HIS A 58 12.53 -6.10 11.15
N LEU A 59 12.41 -6.25 9.83
CA LEU A 59 13.12 -7.28 9.07
C LEU A 59 14.42 -6.78 8.43
N GLY A 60 14.74 -5.48 8.55
CA GLY A 60 15.89 -4.86 7.90
C GLY A 60 15.82 -4.89 6.37
N GLY A 61 14.62 -4.71 5.81
CA GLY A 61 14.35 -4.69 4.37
C GLY A 61 14.18 -3.27 3.81
N ASP A 62 14.22 -3.17 2.48
CA ASP A 62 13.89 -1.96 1.75
C ASP A 62 12.38 -1.70 1.78
N LEU A 63 12.02 -0.42 1.92
CA LEU A 63 10.63 0.03 1.93
C LEU A 63 10.29 0.73 0.60
N LEU A 64 9.18 0.32 -0.02
CA LEU A 64 8.61 0.99 -1.18
C LEU A 64 7.19 1.49 -0.88
N LEU A 65 7.02 2.81 -0.84
CA LEU A 65 5.75 3.47 -0.55
C LEU A 65 5.10 4.07 -1.80
N GLU A 66 3.77 4.03 -1.83
CA GLU A 66 2.95 4.69 -2.85
C GLU A 66 3.03 6.22 -2.76
N GLN A 67 3.42 6.87 -3.86
CA GLN A 67 3.53 8.32 -3.99
C GLN A 67 2.20 8.96 -4.45
N PHE A 68 1.12 8.79 -3.67
CA PHE A 68 -0.21 9.32 -4.06
C PHE A 68 -0.28 10.86 -4.09
N GLN A 69 0.58 11.58 -3.33
CA GLN A 69 0.61 13.05 -3.32
C GLN A 69 1.13 13.64 -4.62
N GLU A 70 1.87 12.87 -5.42
CA GLU A 70 2.43 13.32 -6.70
C GLU A 70 1.40 13.24 -7.84
N ASN A 71 0.19 12.74 -7.59
CA ASN A 71 -0.83 12.61 -8.62
C ASN A 71 -1.71 13.88 -8.68
N PRO A 72 -1.54 14.75 -9.71
CA PRO A 72 -2.27 16.02 -9.81
C PRO A 72 -3.77 15.85 -10.10
N PHE A 73 -4.21 14.62 -10.39
CA PHE A 73 -5.60 14.30 -10.67
C PHE A 73 -6.33 13.73 -9.45
N LEU A 74 -5.64 13.39 -8.37
CA LEU A 74 -6.25 12.69 -7.24
C LEU A 74 -7.34 13.51 -6.55
N GLU A 75 -7.03 14.76 -6.19
CA GLU A 75 -8.02 15.66 -5.57
C GLU A 75 -9.17 15.96 -6.53
N LYS A 76 -8.85 16.17 -7.82
CA LYS A 76 -9.86 16.41 -8.87
C LYS A 76 -10.79 15.22 -9.08
N PHE A 77 -10.26 14.00 -8.98
CA PHE A 77 -11.04 12.77 -9.05
C PHE A 77 -12.04 12.66 -7.91
N TYR A 78 -11.67 13.05 -6.68
CA TYR A 78 -12.63 13.05 -5.58
C TYR A 78 -13.75 14.09 -5.76
N ALA A 79 -13.46 15.20 -6.44
CA ALA A 79 -14.46 16.22 -6.75
C ALA A 79 -15.35 15.85 -7.95
N ASP A 80 -14.79 15.22 -8.98
CA ASP A 80 -15.48 14.84 -10.22
C ASP A 80 -14.90 13.51 -10.76
N PRO A 81 -15.38 12.36 -10.24
CA PRO A 81 -14.88 11.06 -10.65
C PRO A 81 -15.07 10.77 -12.13
N GLU A 82 -16.21 11.17 -12.72
CA GLU A 82 -16.54 10.88 -14.12
C GLU A 82 -15.53 11.49 -15.08
N ARG A 83 -15.07 12.72 -14.79
CA ARG A 83 -14.13 13.43 -15.66
C ARG A 83 -12.68 13.01 -15.46
N PHE A 84 -12.28 12.65 -14.25
CA PHE A 84 -10.86 12.47 -13.90
C PHE A 84 -10.46 11.02 -13.61
N ALA A 85 -11.38 10.05 -13.65
CA ALA A 85 -11.09 8.63 -13.38
C ALA A 85 -9.97 8.09 -14.27
N LEU A 86 -10.03 8.29 -15.59
CA LEU A 86 -8.97 7.78 -16.47
C LEU A 86 -7.62 8.42 -16.18
N SER A 87 -7.58 9.75 -16.01
CA SER A 87 -6.33 10.48 -15.75
C SER A 87 -5.67 10.05 -14.43
N VAL A 88 -6.46 9.87 -13.36
CA VAL A 88 -5.92 9.47 -12.06
C VAL A 88 -5.38 8.04 -12.11
N GLU A 89 -6.07 7.11 -12.78
CA GLU A 89 -5.64 5.71 -12.89
C GLU A 89 -4.39 5.57 -13.77
N LEU A 90 -4.31 6.32 -14.88
CA LEU A 90 -3.13 6.36 -15.74
C LEU A 90 -1.90 6.90 -15.01
N ALA A 91 -2.06 7.95 -14.20
CA ALA A 91 -0.99 8.48 -13.38
C ALA A 91 -0.53 7.44 -12.34
N PHE A 92 -1.47 6.78 -11.64
CA PHE A 92 -1.12 5.74 -10.66
C PHE A 92 -0.38 4.56 -11.28
N VAL A 93 -0.87 3.99 -12.39
CA VAL A 93 -0.21 2.83 -13.00
C VAL A 93 1.18 3.19 -13.52
N SER A 94 1.35 4.39 -14.09
CA SER A 94 2.63 4.87 -14.60
C SER A 94 3.65 5.09 -13.48
N HIS A 95 3.25 5.73 -12.37
CA HIS A 95 4.11 5.92 -11.21
C HIS A 95 4.51 4.60 -10.56
N ARG A 96 3.54 3.71 -10.30
CA ARG A 96 3.82 2.39 -9.72
C ARG A 96 4.73 1.56 -10.62
N TYR A 97 4.54 1.62 -11.94
CA TYR A 97 5.40 0.93 -12.91
C TYR A 97 6.85 1.42 -12.82
N ARG A 98 7.06 2.74 -12.87
CA ARG A 98 8.39 3.36 -12.75
C ARG A 98 9.09 2.95 -11.45
N GLN A 99 8.41 3.12 -10.31
CA GLN A 99 8.95 2.77 -9.00
C GLN A 99 9.35 1.29 -8.91
N LEU A 100 8.47 0.37 -9.36
CA LEU A 100 8.76 -1.06 -9.32
C LEU A 100 9.83 -1.47 -10.32
N ARG A 101 9.88 -0.87 -11.51
CA ARG A 101 10.96 -1.09 -12.50
C ARG A 101 12.31 -0.68 -11.95
N GLU A 102 12.40 0.46 -11.28
CA GLU A 102 13.65 0.93 -10.69
C GLU A 102 14.12 0.01 -9.55
N ARG A 103 13.20 -0.46 -8.71
CA ARG A 103 13.53 -1.30 -7.55
C ARG A 103 13.75 -2.78 -7.87
N LEU A 104 12.98 -3.34 -8.80
CA LEU A 104 12.97 -4.78 -9.13
C LEU A 104 13.62 -5.09 -10.48
N GLY A 105 13.77 -4.09 -11.36
CA GLY A 105 14.33 -4.27 -12.70
C GLY A 105 15.86 -4.20 -12.75
N ALA A 106 16.51 -3.59 -11.76
CA ALA A 106 17.95 -3.70 -11.61
C ALA A 106 18.30 -5.14 -11.20
N ARG A 107 19.21 -5.78 -11.93
CA ARG A 107 19.84 -7.06 -11.53
C ARG A 107 20.69 -6.83 -10.29
N ASN A 108 20.05 -6.60 -9.15
CA ASN A 108 20.72 -6.49 -7.88
C ASN A 108 21.22 -7.90 -7.54
N LEU A 109 22.54 -8.11 -7.66
CA LEU A 109 23.22 -9.36 -7.27
C LEU A 109 22.97 -9.73 -5.80
N PHE A 110 22.53 -8.76 -5.00
CA PHE A 110 22.05 -8.95 -3.65
C PHE A 110 20.53 -8.74 -3.64
N ARG A 111 19.75 -9.82 -3.60
CA ARG A 111 18.30 -9.74 -3.35
C ARG A 111 18.07 -9.21 -1.94
N GLN A 112 18.00 -7.90 -1.78
CA GLN A 112 17.53 -7.28 -0.55
C GLN A 112 16.03 -7.51 -0.45
N LEU A 113 15.57 -7.86 0.75
CA LEU A 113 14.16 -8.01 1.08
C LEU A 113 13.45 -6.69 0.77
N LEU A 114 12.43 -6.71 -0.08
CA LEU A 114 11.58 -5.57 -0.40
C LEU A 114 10.20 -5.73 0.27
N ILE A 115 9.78 -4.69 0.98
CA ILE A 115 8.42 -4.55 1.51
C ILE A 115 7.78 -3.35 0.82
N SER A 116 6.62 -3.56 0.20
CA SER A 116 5.84 -2.46 -0.39
C SER A 116 4.49 -2.31 0.29
N ASP A 117 3.93 -1.09 0.31
CA ASP A 117 2.57 -0.83 0.79
C ASP A 117 1.49 -0.89 -0.32
N TYR A 118 1.87 -1.44 -1.47
CA TYR A 118 1.02 -1.76 -2.60
C TYR A 118 1.65 -2.86 -3.47
N SER A 119 0.83 -3.54 -4.27
CA SER A 119 1.23 -4.38 -5.39
C SER A 119 0.87 -3.69 -6.71
N PHE A 120 1.53 -4.05 -7.82
CA PHE A 120 1.22 -3.45 -9.12
C PHE A 120 -0.24 -3.65 -9.54
N VAL A 121 -0.80 -4.82 -9.19
CA VAL A 121 -2.18 -5.25 -9.42
C VAL A 121 -3.23 -4.29 -8.85
N LYS A 122 -2.90 -3.53 -7.79
CA LYS A 122 -3.78 -2.47 -7.26
C LYS A 122 -4.31 -1.54 -8.34
N SER A 123 -3.48 -1.21 -9.33
CA SER A 123 -3.88 -0.33 -10.45
C SER A 123 -5.01 -0.94 -11.27
N GLN A 124 -4.97 -2.25 -11.53
CA GLN A 124 -6.03 -2.93 -12.24
C GLN A 124 -7.33 -3.01 -11.41
N ILE A 125 -7.22 -3.21 -10.09
CA ILE A 125 -8.37 -3.27 -9.19
C ILE A 125 -9.10 -1.92 -9.16
N PHE A 126 -8.35 -0.83 -8.94
CA PHE A 126 -8.90 0.53 -8.88
C PHE A 126 -9.44 0.97 -10.24
N ALA A 127 -8.72 0.74 -11.34
CA ALA A 127 -9.22 1.01 -12.68
C ALA A 127 -10.51 0.25 -12.98
N LYS A 128 -10.64 -1.02 -12.54
CA LYS A 128 -11.88 -1.79 -12.74
C LYS A 128 -13.06 -1.21 -11.96
N ALA A 129 -12.79 -0.62 -10.80
CA ALA A 129 -13.80 0.04 -9.99
C ALA A 129 -14.19 1.40 -10.57
N ASN A 130 -13.21 2.19 -11.01
CA ASN A 130 -13.41 3.60 -11.31
C ASN A 130 -13.77 3.87 -12.78
N LEU A 131 -13.31 3.04 -13.72
CA LEU A 131 -13.45 3.31 -15.15
C LEU A 131 -14.71 2.67 -15.76
N PRO A 132 -15.38 3.38 -16.68
CA PRO A 132 -16.32 2.79 -17.62
C PRO A 132 -15.69 1.64 -18.43
N ALA A 133 -16.53 0.77 -19.00
CA ALA A 133 -16.07 -0.45 -19.66
C ALA A 133 -15.08 -0.19 -20.82
N GLU A 134 -15.28 0.88 -21.60
CA GLU A 134 -14.41 1.25 -22.72
C GLU A 134 -13.05 1.73 -22.26
N GLU A 135 -13.00 2.67 -21.33
CA GLU A 135 -11.76 3.17 -20.73
C GLU A 135 -11.00 2.06 -20.00
N PHE A 136 -11.72 1.19 -19.30
CA PHE A 136 -11.10 0.03 -18.64
C PHE A 136 -10.43 -0.92 -19.65
N ARG A 137 -11.02 -1.14 -20.83
CA ARG A 137 -10.40 -1.96 -21.88
C ARG A 137 -9.07 -1.36 -22.35
N LEU A 138 -9.04 -0.04 -22.58
CA LEU A 138 -7.83 0.68 -22.93
C LEU A 138 -6.78 0.57 -21.82
N PHE A 139 -7.16 0.90 -20.59
CA PHE A 139 -6.31 0.78 -19.40
C PHE A 139 -5.72 -0.62 -19.27
N GLN A 140 -6.54 -1.66 -19.45
CA GLN A 140 -6.13 -3.04 -19.30
C GLN A 140 -5.06 -3.46 -20.32
N THR A 141 -5.10 -2.94 -21.55
CA THR A 141 -4.07 -3.20 -22.55
C THR A 141 -2.71 -2.66 -22.11
N MET A 142 -2.66 -1.41 -21.64
CA MET A 142 -1.44 -0.80 -21.12
C MET A 142 -0.95 -1.51 -19.86
N PHE A 143 -1.86 -1.82 -18.94
CA PHE A 143 -1.56 -2.55 -17.72
C PHE A 143 -0.87 -3.88 -18.01
N LYS A 144 -1.39 -4.69 -18.94
CA LYS A 144 -0.80 -6.00 -19.28
C LYS A 144 0.63 -5.90 -19.83
N LEU A 145 0.90 -4.89 -20.66
CA LEU A 145 2.24 -4.66 -21.22
C LEU A 145 3.27 -4.27 -20.13
N MET A 146 2.84 -3.47 -19.17
CA MET A 146 3.67 -3.08 -18.02
C MET A 146 3.85 -4.24 -17.03
N ASP A 147 2.75 -4.93 -16.71
CA ASP A 147 2.70 -6.01 -15.72
C ASP A 147 3.61 -7.20 -16.07
N ALA A 148 3.73 -7.51 -17.36
CA ALA A 148 4.63 -8.55 -17.86
C ALA A 148 6.12 -8.28 -17.56
N GLN A 149 6.48 -7.04 -17.26
CA GLN A 149 7.85 -6.61 -17.00
C GLN A 149 8.16 -6.40 -15.51
N ILE A 150 7.20 -6.67 -14.62
CA ILE A 150 7.31 -6.45 -13.19
C ILE A 150 7.36 -7.80 -12.46
N ALA A 151 8.36 -7.97 -11.60
CA ALA A 151 8.42 -9.12 -10.72
C ALA A 151 7.24 -9.12 -9.73
N LYS A 152 6.64 -10.30 -9.52
CA LYS A 152 5.48 -10.46 -8.65
C LYS A 152 5.90 -10.61 -7.18
N PRO A 153 5.11 -10.10 -6.22
CA PRO A 153 5.33 -10.39 -4.81
C PRO A 153 5.19 -11.89 -4.53
N GLU A 154 6.03 -12.42 -3.64
CA GLU A 154 5.90 -13.81 -3.16
C GLU A 154 4.76 -13.95 -2.14
N VAL A 155 4.47 -12.85 -1.43
CA VAL A 155 3.36 -12.69 -0.50
C VAL A 155 2.63 -11.39 -0.80
N VAL A 156 1.30 -11.47 -0.84
CA VAL A 156 0.40 -10.32 -0.79
C VAL A 156 -0.42 -10.44 0.49
N ALA A 157 -0.13 -9.59 1.47
CA ALA A 157 -0.85 -9.55 2.74
C ALA A 157 -1.92 -8.45 2.67
N ILE A 158 -3.18 -8.84 2.53
CA ILE A 158 -4.34 -7.94 2.45
C ILE A 158 -4.83 -7.71 3.87
N LEU A 159 -4.62 -6.49 4.38
CA LEU A 159 -5.13 -6.07 5.68
C LEU A 159 -6.62 -5.72 5.54
N ASP A 160 -7.47 -6.42 6.28
CA ASP A 160 -8.93 -6.29 6.22
C ASP A 160 -9.52 -5.92 7.58
N PRO A 161 -9.36 -4.66 8.04
CA PRO A 161 -10.04 -4.18 9.23
C PRO A 161 -11.52 -3.87 8.93
N ASN A 162 -12.36 -3.96 9.95
CA ASN A 162 -13.77 -3.57 9.85
C ASN A 162 -13.97 -2.10 9.42
N ALA A 163 -15.19 -1.81 8.92
CA ALA A 163 -15.54 -0.51 8.38
C ALA A 163 -15.36 0.64 9.38
N GLU A 164 -15.70 0.43 10.66
CA GLU A 164 -15.55 1.43 11.70
C GLU A 164 -14.08 1.88 11.83
N LYS A 165 -13.17 0.91 11.90
CA LYS A 165 -11.74 1.18 12.02
C LYS A 165 -11.19 1.85 10.77
N ILE A 166 -11.60 1.43 9.57
CA ILE A 166 -11.25 2.12 8.33
C ILE A 166 -11.62 3.61 8.42
N ARG A 167 -12.84 3.92 8.88
CA ARG A 167 -13.31 5.30 9.02
C ARG A 167 -12.52 6.09 10.05
N GLN A 168 -12.23 5.50 11.21
CA GLN A 168 -11.38 6.13 12.22
C GLN A 168 -10.00 6.47 11.65
N GLN A 169 -9.40 5.56 10.88
CA GLN A 169 -8.08 5.79 10.28
C GLN A 169 -8.10 6.86 9.19
N ILE A 170 -9.13 6.91 8.34
CA ILE A 170 -9.30 7.97 7.33
C ILE A 170 -9.44 9.34 8.00
N LYS A 171 -10.26 9.44 9.05
CA LYS A 171 -10.43 10.67 9.83
C LYS A 171 -9.12 11.11 10.47
N LYS A 172 -8.42 10.19 11.16
CA LYS A 172 -7.13 10.46 11.79
C LYS A 172 -6.06 10.93 10.80
N ARG A 173 -6.08 10.41 9.57
CA ARG A 173 -5.13 10.77 8.51
C ARG A 173 -5.36 12.18 7.96
N GLY A 174 -6.58 12.72 8.06
CA GLY A 174 -6.88 14.14 7.83
C GLY A 174 -6.69 14.64 6.39
N ARG A 175 -6.65 13.77 5.37
CA ARG A 175 -6.62 14.22 3.97
C ARG A 175 -8.00 14.77 3.61
N SER A 176 -8.06 16.04 3.22
CA SER A 176 -9.30 16.76 2.92
C SER A 176 -10.19 16.01 1.93
N TYR A 177 -9.61 15.58 0.81
CA TYR A 177 -10.31 14.88 -0.27
C TYR A 177 -10.81 13.45 0.09
N GLU A 178 -10.44 12.89 1.24
CA GLU A 178 -10.94 11.58 1.69
C GLU A 178 -12.02 11.69 2.78
N GLN A 179 -12.19 12.86 3.43
CA GLN A 179 -13.05 12.98 4.61
C GLN A 179 -14.52 12.65 4.30
N ASP A 180 -15.00 13.09 3.13
CA ASP A 180 -16.39 12.94 2.71
C ASP A 180 -16.63 11.72 1.81
N MET A 181 -15.64 10.81 1.74
CA MET A 181 -15.71 9.62 0.89
C MET A 181 -16.91 8.73 1.27
N PRO A 182 -17.84 8.42 0.34
CA PRO A 182 -19.01 7.59 0.64
C PRO A 182 -18.64 6.16 1.04
N GLN A 183 -19.44 5.53 1.90
CA GLN A 183 -19.20 4.12 2.31
C GLN A 183 -19.32 3.17 1.13
N ALA A 184 -20.29 3.44 0.25
CA ALA A 184 -20.47 2.70 -0.99
C ALA A 184 -19.20 2.67 -1.86
N TYR A 185 -18.36 3.72 -1.81
CA TYR A 185 -17.09 3.71 -2.53
C TYR A 185 -16.07 2.73 -1.93
N LEU A 186 -15.93 2.73 -0.60
CA LEU A 186 -15.09 1.77 0.11
C LEU A 186 -15.55 0.33 -0.14
N ASP A 187 -16.86 0.09 -0.08
CA ASP A 187 -17.46 -1.23 -0.31
C ASP A 187 -17.23 -1.70 -1.75
N LYS A 188 -17.35 -0.77 -2.72
CA LYS A 188 -17.04 -1.03 -4.13
C LYS A 188 -15.59 -1.47 -4.31
N ILE A 189 -14.63 -0.78 -3.69
CA ILE A 189 -13.22 -1.17 -3.74
C ILE A 189 -13.01 -2.54 -3.10
N ALA A 190 -13.59 -2.80 -1.92
CA ALA A 190 -13.51 -4.10 -1.25
C ALA A 190 -14.04 -5.24 -2.13
N TYR A 191 -15.18 -5.04 -2.78
CA TYR A 191 -15.75 -5.99 -3.75
C TYR A 191 -14.77 -6.31 -4.89
N HIS A 192 -14.12 -5.30 -5.46
CA HIS A 192 -13.16 -5.50 -6.55
C HIS A 192 -11.87 -6.20 -6.08
N TYR A 193 -11.40 -5.94 -4.86
CA TYR A 193 -10.31 -6.69 -4.25
C TYR A 193 -10.68 -8.18 -4.10
N GLN A 194 -11.83 -8.49 -3.49
CA GLN A 194 -12.28 -9.87 -3.29
C GLN A 194 -12.39 -10.60 -4.62
N ARG A 195 -13.04 -9.96 -5.61
CA ARG A 195 -13.22 -10.53 -6.95
C ARG A 195 -11.90 -10.81 -7.65
N HIS A 196 -10.90 -9.94 -7.49
CA HIS A 196 -9.59 -10.13 -8.11
C HIS A 196 -8.84 -11.31 -7.47
N TYR A 197 -8.78 -11.35 -6.14
CA TYR A 197 -7.93 -12.30 -5.43
C TYR A 197 -8.55 -13.67 -5.18
N ARG A 198 -9.88 -13.83 -5.32
CA ARG A 198 -10.61 -15.10 -5.06
C ARG A 198 -9.97 -16.32 -5.72
N TYR A 199 -9.41 -16.16 -6.92
CA TYR A 199 -8.76 -17.24 -7.68
C TYR A 199 -7.33 -16.88 -8.12
N ALA A 200 -6.68 -15.96 -7.40
CA ALA A 200 -5.31 -15.58 -7.72
C ALA A 200 -4.36 -16.77 -7.59
N ARG A 201 -3.35 -16.80 -8.46
CA ARG A 201 -2.32 -17.85 -8.54
C ARG A 201 -0.94 -17.22 -8.52
N GLY A 202 0.07 -18.00 -8.18
CA GLY A 202 1.49 -17.62 -8.23
C GLY A 202 2.04 -17.00 -6.94
N SER A 203 1.23 -16.22 -6.22
CA SER A 203 1.60 -15.63 -4.92
C SER A 203 0.86 -16.28 -3.75
N ARG A 204 1.35 -16.07 -2.52
CA ARG A 204 0.61 -16.35 -1.29
C ARG A 204 -0.26 -15.14 -0.97
N ILE A 205 -1.56 -15.26 -1.14
CA ILE A 205 -2.51 -14.21 -0.83
C ILE A 205 -3.05 -14.47 0.57
N LEU A 206 -2.73 -13.58 1.50
CA LEU A 206 -3.15 -13.69 2.89
C LEU A 206 -4.19 -12.60 3.14
N TRP A 207 -5.45 -12.98 3.24
CA TRP A 207 -6.53 -12.11 3.65
C TRP A 207 -6.61 -12.13 5.17
N ILE A 208 -6.25 -11.03 5.83
CA ILE A 208 -6.02 -11.02 7.27
C ILE A 208 -7.01 -10.05 7.92
N ASP A 209 -7.94 -10.57 8.72
CA ASP A 209 -8.76 -9.75 9.61
C ASP A 209 -7.86 -9.08 10.62
N THR A 210 -7.79 -7.75 10.53
CA THR A 210 -6.96 -6.91 11.39
C THR A 210 -7.80 -6.00 12.27
N SER A 211 -9.10 -6.26 12.42
CA SER A 211 -10.05 -5.39 13.14
C SER A 211 -9.60 -5.09 14.56
N ASP A 212 -9.10 -6.09 15.28
CA ASP A 212 -8.73 -5.97 16.70
C ASP A 212 -7.28 -5.51 16.94
N LEU A 213 -6.47 -5.34 15.89
CA LEU A 213 -5.04 -5.02 16.01
C LEU A 213 -4.72 -3.53 16.11
N ASP A 214 -3.79 -3.12 16.95
CA ASP A 214 -3.24 -1.77 16.97
C ASP A 214 -1.72 -1.84 16.91
N PHE A 215 -1.19 -2.10 15.71
CA PHE A 215 0.25 -2.16 15.48
C PHE A 215 0.97 -0.79 15.59
N VAL A 216 0.25 0.30 15.89
CA VAL A 216 0.85 1.59 16.25
C VAL A 216 1.16 1.63 17.74
N LYS A 217 0.21 1.19 18.58
CA LYS A 217 0.35 1.24 20.04
C LYS A 217 0.91 -0.03 20.66
N ARG A 218 0.66 -1.19 20.05
CA ARG A 218 0.97 -2.51 20.58
C ARG A 218 1.92 -3.23 19.64
N LYS A 219 3.20 -3.28 20.02
CA LYS A 219 4.24 -3.99 19.26
C LYS A 219 3.91 -5.48 19.07
N SER A 220 3.29 -6.11 20.06
CA SER A 220 2.85 -7.51 20.01
C SER A 220 1.89 -7.80 18.85
N ASP A 221 1.05 -6.83 18.48
CA ASP A 221 0.08 -6.98 17.39
C ASP A 221 0.80 -6.97 16.03
N ALA A 222 1.82 -6.12 15.89
CA ALA A 222 2.67 -6.07 14.70
C ALA A 222 3.52 -7.34 14.55
N GLU A 223 4.04 -7.87 15.67
CA GLU A 223 4.78 -9.13 15.72
C GLU A 223 3.87 -10.32 15.33
N ARG A 224 2.66 -10.41 15.89
CA ARG A 224 1.67 -11.45 15.53
C ARG A 224 1.31 -11.41 14.04
N LEU A 225 1.08 -10.21 13.48
CA LEU A 225 0.81 -10.05 12.05
C LEU A 225 2.02 -10.48 11.19
N THR A 226 3.23 -10.21 11.66
CA THR A 226 4.47 -10.61 10.99
C THR A 226 4.64 -12.13 10.98
N GLU A 227 4.40 -12.80 12.11
CA GLU A 227 4.42 -14.26 12.18
C GLU A 227 3.44 -14.90 11.19
N LEU A 228 2.22 -14.35 11.10
CA LEU A 228 1.24 -14.80 10.11
C LEU A 228 1.73 -14.63 8.68
N ILE A 229 2.38 -13.51 8.35
CA ILE A 229 2.89 -13.22 7.01
C ILE A 229 4.08 -14.10 6.63
N LEU A 230 4.99 -14.36 7.57
CA LEU A 230 6.22 -15.11 7.33
C LEU A 230 6.04 -16.63 7.45
N ALA A 231 4.94 -17.09 8.07
CA ALA A 231 4.67 -18.51 8.21
C ALA A 231 4.68 -19.22 6.82
N PRO A 232 5.51 -20.26 6.63
CA PRO A 232 5.64 -20.93 5.34
C PRO A 232 4.32 -21.50 4.84
N ARG A 233 3.91 -21.08 3.64
CA ARG A 233 2.73 -21.60 2.94
C ARG A 233 3.06 -21.97 1.49
N LYS A 234 2.22 -22.77 0.86
CA LYS A 234 2.23 -22.90 -0.61
C LYS A 234 1.55 -21.66 -1.22
N PRO A 235 1.81 -21.31 -2.49
CA PRO A 235 1.01 -20.29 -3.18
C PRO A 235 -0.48 -20.67 -3.17
N GLY A 236 -1.35 -19.69 -2.97
CA GLY A 236 -2.78 -19.90 -2.72
C GLY A 236 -3.41 -18.72 -2.01
N VAL A 237 -4.72 -18.80 -1.81
CA VAL A 237 -5.52 -17.78 -1.10
C VAL A 237 -5.88 -18.31 0.28
N TYR A 238 -5.64 -17.52 1.31
CA TYR A 238 -5.82 -17.90 2.72
C TYR A 238 -6.61 -16.81 3.44
N GLU A 239 -7.64 -17.19 4.17
CA GLU A 239 -8.33 -16.33 5.12
C GLU A 239 -7.77 -16.59 6.51
N LEU A 240 -7.34 -15.53 7.19
CA LEU A 240 -6.66 -15.57 8.48
C LEU A 240 -7.27 -14.54 9.40
N LYS A 241 -7.26 -14.84 10.70
CA LYS A 241 -7.60 -13.87 11.75
C LYS A 241 -6.37 -13.59 12.60
N ALA A 242 -6.02 -12.31 12.73
CA ALA A 242 -4.84 -11.89 13.45
C ALA A 242 -5.09 -11.54 14.91
#